data_AF-A0A0L7KZP0-F1
#
_entry.id   AF-A0A0L7KZP0-F1
#
_cell.length_a   1.000
_cell.length_b   1.000
_cell.length_c   1.000
_cell.angle_alpha   90.00
_cell.angle_beta   90.00
_cell.angle_gamma   90.00
#
_symmetry.space_group_name_H-M   'P 1'
#
loop_
_entity.id
_entity.type
_entity.pdbx_description
1 polymer ?
#
loop_
_entity_poly.entity_id
_entity_poly.type
_entity_poly.pdbx_seq_one_letter_code
_entity_poly.pdbx_strand_id
1 'polypeptide(L)'
;MSRQNIERLTTLARRCLENNFVPFHLGFDDITRQQVIERNLVVPDALFSNEGWSRRTKCYCDMRCYSYFHPKEQLFISKRYLFVTCDGHIVDVYGPYSARKSDGAILNGLLKGPGSVLHCFFEVNDIFILDRGFRDSIPLFESHVYVGVMPESKTRGAIQLTAIQANKSRMCTICRWPVEIVNGRLKRDFKIGS
;
A
#
# COMPACT_ATOMS: atom_id res chain seq x y z
N MET A 1 -23.52 -23.37 -21.65
CA MET A 1 -23.81 -23.02 -20.24
C MET A 1 -24.69 -21.77 -20.24
N SER A 2 -25.85 -21.77 -19.58
CA SER A 2 -26.76 -20.60 -19.60
C SER A 2 -26.18 -19.42 -18.81
N ARG A 3 -26.53 -18.20 -19.19
CA ARG A 3 -26.10 -16.97 -18.48
C ARG A 3 -26.44 -17.03 -16.98
N GLN A 4 -27.63 -17.50 -16.65
CA GLN A 4 -28.08 -17.69 -15.26
C GLN A 4 -27.18 -18.67 -14.49
N ASN A 5 -26.73 -19.75 -15.13
CA ASN A 5 -25.80 -20.69 -14.50
C ASN A 5 -24.43 -20.06 -14.25
N ILE A 6 -23.92 -19.23 -15.18
CA ILE A 6 -22.66 -18.50 -15.00
C ILE A 6 -22.77 -17.49 -13.86
N GLU A 7 -23.84 -16.70 -13.81
CA GLU A 7 -24.09 -15.73 -12.73
C GLU A 7 -24.18 -16.41 -11.36
N ARG A 8 -24.88 -17.55 -11.30
CA ARG A 8 -24.99 -18.36 -10.08
C ARG A 8 -23.63 -18.90 -9.62
N LEU A 9 -22.87 -19.51 -10.53
CA LEU A 9 -21.54 -20.05 -10.22
C LEU A 9 -20.55 -18.96 -9.83
N THR A 10 -20.58 -17.80 -10.50
CA THR A 10 -19.72 -16.65 -10.16
C THR A 10 -20.06 -16.12 -8.77
N THR A 11 -21.34 -16.05 -8.43
CA THR A 11 -21.79 -15.63 -7.08
C THR A 11 -21.36 -16.64 -6.01
N LEU A 12 -21.46 -17.93 -6.30
CA LEU A 12 -21.00 -18.98 -5.40
C LEU A 12 -19.48 -18.90 -5.20
N ALA A 13 -18.70 -18.81 -6.28
CA ALA A 13 -17.26 -18.67 -6.22
C ALA A 13 -16.84 -17.45 -5.40
N ARG A 14 -17.50 -16.29 -5.60
CA ARG A 14 -17.26 -15.08 -4.80
C ARG A 14 -17.48 -15.34 -3.31
N ARG A 15 -18.63 -15.93 -2.93
CA ARG A 15 -18.93 -16.25 -1.52
C ARG A 15 -17.91 -17.22 -0.92
N CYS A 16 -17.49 -18.22 -1.68
CA CYS A 16 -16.47 -19.16 -1.22
C CYS A 16 -15.12 -18.46 -0.99
N LEU A 17 -14.72 -17.54 -1.87
CA LEU A 17 -13.51 -16.74 -1.66
C LEU A 17 -13.64 -15.83 -0.44
N GLU A 18 -14.76 -15.11 -0.31
CA GLU A 18 -15.01 -14.19 0.81
C GLU A 18 -15.03 -14.89 2.17
N ASN A 19 -15.59 -16.11 2.25
CA ASN A 19 -15.75 -16.80 3.53
C ASN A 19 -14.59 -17.75 3.87
N ASN A 20 -13.92 -18.32 2.86
CA ASN A 20 -12.96 -19.42 3.09
C ASN A 20 -11.54 -19.12 2.59
N PHE A 21 -11.32 -18.04 1.85
CA PHE A 21 -10.00 -17.68 1.34
C PHE A 21 -9.52 -16.36 1.93
N VAL A 22 -10.30 -15.29 1.76
CA VAL A 22 -9.93 -13.94 2.19
C VAL A 22 -9.56 -13.87 3.67
N PRO A 23 -10.33 -14.42 4.62
CA PRO A 23 -10.01 -14.30 6.05
C PRO A 23 -8.71 -14.99 6.47
N PHE A 24 -8.17 -15.89 5.63
CA PHE A 24 -6.99 -16.71 5.94
C PHE A 24 -5.80 -16.38 5.03
N HIS A 25 -5.93 -15.40 4.13
CA HIS A 25 -4.90 -15.09 3.14
C HIS A 25 -4.81 -13.60 2.79
N LEU A 26 -5.66 -12.75 3.40
CA LEU A 26 -5.67 -11.31 3.17
C LEU A 26 -6.21 -10.58 4.41
N GLY A 27 -5.48 -9.56 4.85
CA GLY A 27 -5.80 -8.75 6.02
C GLY A 27 -4.75 -8.88 7.11
N PHE A 28 -4.82 -7.96 8.06
CA PHE A 28 -3.90 -7.94 9.21
C PHE A 28 -4.13 -9.08 10.22
N ASP A 29 -5.19 -9.89 10.03
CA ASP A 29 -5.45 -11.09 10.82
C ASP A 29 -4.65 -12.31 10.30
N ASP A 30 -4.22 -12.32 9.03
CA ASP A 30 -3.48 -13.44 8.42
C ASP A 30 -1.96 -13.39 8.69
N ILE A 31 -1.42 -12.19 8.92
CA ILE A 31 0.02 -12.00 9.15
C ILE A 31 0.26 -11.36 10.51
N THR A 32 1.26 -11.88 11.22
CA THR A 32 1.71 -11.30 12.49
C THR A 32 2.70 -10.15 12.27
N ARG A 33 2.82 -9.24 13.26
CA ARG A 33 3.85 -8.18 13.26
C ARG A 33 5.25 -8.75 13.07
N GLN A 34 5.58 -9.84 13.75
CA GLN A 34 6.89 -10.49 13.67
C GLN A 34 7.19 -10.98 12.24
N GLN A 35 6.21 -11.60 11.57
CA GLN A 35 6.37 -12.00 10.17
C GLN A 35 6.58 -10.80 9.24
N VAL A 36 5.90 -9.67 9.46
CA VAL A 36 6.16 -8.44 8.68
C VAL A 36 7.58 -7.93 8.92
N ILE A 37 8.05 -7.95 10.16
CA ILE A 37 9.42 -7.53 10.49
C ILE A 37 10.45 -8.45 9.84
N GLU A 38 10.22 -9.77 9.83
CA GLU A 38 11.10 -10.76 9.19
C GLU A 38 11.10 -10.64 7.66
N ARG A 39 10.01 -10.14 7.07
CA ARG A 39 9.93 -9.78 5.65
C ARG A 39 10.64 -8.48 5.30
N ASN A 40 11.16 -7.73 6.27
CA ASN A 40 12.03 -6.60 5.97
C ASN A 40 13.30 -7.12 5.29
N LEU A 41 13.43 -6.83 4.00
CA LEU A 41 14.64 -7.14 3.26
C LEU A 41 15.86 -6.47 3.91
N VAL A 42 17.04 -7.10 3.72
CA VAL A 42 18.33 -6.59 4.19
C VAL A 42 18.55 -5.13 3.80
N VAL A 43 18.08 -4.73 2.62
CA VAL A 43 18.25 -3.38 2.09
C VAL A 43 17.44 -2.33 2.90
N PRO A 44 16.10 -2.37 2.99
CA PRO A 44 15.34 -1.51 3.89
C PRO A 44 15.87 -1.52 5.33
N ASP A 45 16.23 -2.70 5.86
CA ASP A 45 16.76 -2.75 7.22
C ASP A 45 18.08 -1.98 7.33
N ALA A 46 19.06 -2.22 6.46
CA ALA A 46 20.32 -1.48 6.45
C ALA A 46 20.14 0.03 6.22
N LEU A 47 19.22 0.42 5.33
CA LEU A 47 18.95 1.82 5.00
C LEU A 47 18.37 2.58 6.20
N PHE A 48 17.44 1.96 6.96
CA PHE A 48 16.75 2.61 8.07
C PHE A 48 17.29 2.22 9.47
N SER A 49 18.33 1.37 9.55
CA SER A 49 18.93 0.93 10.83
C SER A 49 19.73 2.02 11.55
N ASN A 50 20.40 2.90 10.81
CA ASN A 50 21.29 3.91 11.39
C ASN A 50 20.58 5.03 12.15
N GLU A 51 19.25 5.14 12.06
CA GLU A 51 18.48 6.11 12.83
C GLU A 51 17.91 5.53 14.15
N GLY A 52 18.31 4.30 14.53
CA GLY A 52 17.83 3.61 15.74
C GLY A 52 16.53 2.84 15.53
N TRP A 53 16.17 2.53 14.27
CA TRP A 53 14.90 1.92 13.89
C TRP A 53 15.07 0.46 13.43
N SER A 54 16.14 -0.18 13.89
CA SER A 54 16.37 -1.62 13.73
C SER A 54 15.20 -2.39 14.35
N ARG A 55 14.69 -3.41 13.64
CA ARG A 55 13.59 -4.31 14.08
C ARG A 55 12.19 -3.71 14.20
N ARG A 56 11.92 -2.55 13.60
CA ARG A 56 10.54 -2.03 13.48
C ARG A 56 9.83 -2.55 12.25
N THR A 57 8.50 -2.50 12.28
CA THR A 57 7.67 -2.82 11.11
C THR A 57 7.95 -1.77 10.04
N LYS A 58 8.32 -2.21 8.83
CA LYS A 58 8.53 -1.32 7.69
C LYS A 58 7.56 -1.70 6.60
N CYS A 59 6.55 -0.88 6.40
CA CYS A 59 5.54 -1.10 5.38
C CYS A 59 5.65 -0.04 4.30
N TYR A 60 5.53 -0.49 3.06
CA TYR A 60 5.33 0.38 1.92
C TYR A 60 3.82 0.49 1.67
N CYS A 61 3.32 1.71 1.73
CA CYS A 61 1.96 1.98 1.32
C CYS A 61 1.93 2.22 -0.19
N ASP A 62 1.30 1.32 -0.94
CA ASP A 62 1.09 1.51 -2.37
C ASP A 62 -0.38 1.72 -2.70
N MET A 63 -0.64 2.57 -3.68
CA MET A 63 -1.99 2.82 -4.18
C MET A 63 -2.03 2.60 -5.68
N ARG A 64 -3.05 1.86 -6.14
CA ARG A 64 -3.25 1.63 -7.58
C ARG A 64 -4.64 2.00 -8.05
N CYS A 65 -4.68 2.69 -9.19
CA CYS A 65 -5.88 2.86 -10.00
C CYS A 65 -6.03 1.65 -10.95
N TYR A 66 -7.24 1.17 -11.08
CA TYR A 66 -7.62 0.09 -11.96
C TYR A 66 -8.82 0.54 -12.80
N SER A 67 -8.70 0.49 -14.13
CA SER A 67 -9.82 0.69 -15.05
C SER A 67 -10.51 -0.64 -15.33
N TYR A 68 -11.84 -0.64 -15.30
CA TYR A 68 -12.66 -1.77 -15.70
C TYR A 68 -13.77 -1.28 -16.64
N PHE A 69 -14.02 -2.06 -17.70
CA PHE A 69 -15.10 -1.82 -18.63
C PHE A 69 -16.42 -2.34 -18.06
N HIS A 70 -17.43 -1.48 -17.94
CA HIS A 70 -18.79 -1.91 -17.69
C HIS A 70 -19.50 -2.19 -19.03
N PRO A 71 -20.43 -3.16 -19.12
CA PRO A 71 -21.13 -3.51 -20.36
C PRO A 71 -21.96 -2.40 -21.04
N LYS A 72 -21.99 -1.18 -20.46
CA LYS A 72 -22.62 0.02 -21.02
C LYS A 72 -21.59 1.01 -21.60
N GLU A 73 -20.46 0.50 -22.09
CA GLU A 73 -19.38 1.26 -22.76
C GLU A 73 -18.71 2.37 -21.94
N GLN A 74 -18.94 2.43 -20.62
CA GLN A 74 -18.26 3.37 -19.74
C GLN A 74 -17.07 2.70 -19.03
N LEU A 75 -15.90 3.30 -19.20
CA LEU A 75 -14.70 3.02 -18.41
C LEU A 75 -14.92 3.54 -16.99
N PHE A 76 -15.04 2.63 -16.02
CA PHE A 76 -15.01 2.99 -14.61
C PHE A 76 -13.59 2.81 -14.10
N ILE A 77 -13.01 3.90 -13.61
CA ILE A 77 -11.71 3.88 -12.96
C ILE A 77 -11.96 3.83 -11.45
N SER A 78 -11.57 2.73 -10.84
CA SER A 78 -11.63 2.52 -9.39
C SER A 78 -10.23 2.30 -8.86
N LYS A 79 -9.92 2.84 -7.68
CA LYS A 79 -8.64 2.62 -7.02
C LYS A 79 -8.77 1.54 -5.96
N ARG A 80 -7.72 0.75 -5.76
CA ARG A 80 -7.53 -0.01 -4.52
C ARG A 80 -6.24 0.42 -3.85
N TYR A 81 -6.29 0.49 -2.53
CA TYR A 81 -5.16 0.75 -1.66
C TYR A 81 -4.54 -0.58 -1.27
N LEU A 82 -3.22 -0.72 -1.37
CA LEU A 82 -2.48 -1.93 -1.01
C LEU A 82 -1.54 -1.61 0.15
N PHE A 83 -1.65 -2.37 1.23
CA PHE A 83 -0.58 -2.43 2.23
C PHE A 83 0.39 -3.52 1.81
N VAL A 84 1.65 -3.14 1.58
CA VAL A 84 2.66 -4.04 1.04
C VAL A 84 3.91 -3.99 1.92
N THR A 85 4.50 -5.15 2.22
CA THR A 85 5.78 -5.24 2.90
C THR A 85 6.94 -4.91 1.95
N CYS A 86 8.13 -4.69 2.50
CA CYS A 86 9.30 -4.31 1.70
C CYS A 86 9.80 -5.40 0.72
N ASP A 87 9.38 -6.66 0.87
CA ASP A 87 9.63 -7.75 -0.08
C ASP A 87 8.54 -7.88 -1.16
N GLY A 88 7.49 -7.06 -1.11
CA GLY A 88 6.39 -7.07 -2.07
C GLY A 88 5.20 -7.94 -1.67
N HIS A 89 5.18 -8.55 -0.47
CA HIS A 89 4.02 -9.29 0.00
C HIS A 89 2.86 -8.33 0.33
N ILE A 90 1.66 -8.62 -0.21
CA ILE A 90 0.45 -7.81 -0.01
C ILE A 90 -0.21 -8.27 1.28
N VAL A 91 -0.22 -7.39 2.28
CA VAL A 91 -0.84 -7.63 3.59
C VAL A 91 -2.35 -7.46 3.50
N ASP A 92 -2.80 -6.35 2.91
CA ASP A 92 -4.23 -6.03 2.85
C ASP A 92 -4.57 -5.15 1.65
N VAL A 93 -5.84 -5.19 1.23
CA VAL A 93 -6.38 -4.41 0.10
C VAL A 93 -7.65 -3.67 0.51
N TYR A 94 -7.63 -2.34 0.43
CA TYR A 94 -8.82 -1.50 0.69
C TYR A 94 -9.41 -0.93 -0.60
N GLY A 95 -10.74 -0.72 -0.59
CA GLY A 95 -11.51 -0.16 -1.70
C GLY A 95 -12.63 -1.09 -2.15
N PRO A 96 -13.21 -0.86 -3.35
CA PRO A 96 -12.81 0.11 -4.36
C PRO A 96 -13.12 1.57 -3.97
N TYR A 97 -12.23 2.49 -4.33
CA TYR A 97 -12.42 3.93 -4.20
C TYR A 97 -12.62 4.60 -5.57
N SER A 98 -13.25 5.77 -5.59
CA SER A 98 -13.33 6.59 -6.81
C SER A 98 -11.95 7.04 -7.27
N ALA A 99 -11.70 7.03 -8.58
CA ALA A 99 -10.48 7.60 -9.18
C ALA A 99 -10.24 9.07 -8.81
N ARG A 100 -11.30 9.82 -8.48
CA ARG A 100 -11.21 11.23 -8.09
C ARG A 100 -10.77 11.44 -6.64
N LYS A 101 -10.86 10.40 -5.80
CA LYS A 101 -10.41 10.50 -4.40
C LYS A 101 -8.88 10.44 -4.39
N SER A 102 -8.25 11.44 -3.77
CA SER A 102 -6.79 11.50 -3.68
C SER A 102 -6.26 10.40 -2.77
N ASP A 103 -5.01 10.00 -3.00
CA ASP A 103 -4.43 8.86 -2.30
C ASP A 103 -4.21 9.20 -0.82
N GLY A 104 -3.78 10.43 -0.53
CA GLY A 104 -3.72 10.96 0.84
C GLY A 104 -5.08 11.01 1.53
N ALA A 105 -6.17 11.36 0.83
CA ALA A 105 -7.51 11.37 1.42
C ALA A 105 -8.05 9.97 1.75
N ILE A 106 -7.62 8.95 1.00
CA ILE A 106 -7.93 7.55 1.31
C ILE A 106 -7.13 7.10 2.53
N LEU A 107 -5.81 7.29 2.52
CA LEU A 107 -4.93 6.94 3.63
C LEU A 107 -5.36 7.62 4.93
N ASN A 108 -5.67 8.92 4.87
CA ASN A 108 -6.17 9.66 6.02
C ASN A 108 -7.52 9.13 6.51
N GLY A 109 -8.34 8.56 5.63
CA GLY A 109 -9.58 7.89 6.03
C GLY A 109 -9.31 6.56 6.74
N LEU A 110 -8.31 5.79 6.29
CA LEU A 110 -7.92 4.52 6.90
C LEU A 110 -7.26 4.71 8.27
N LEU A 111 -6.52 5.79 8.46
CA LEU A 111 -5.86 6.15 9.73
C LEU A 111 -6.76 6.96 10.67
N LYS A 112 -8.03 7.22 10.32
CA LYS A 112 -8.92 8.01 11.16
C LYS A 112 -9.63 7.13 12.18
N GLY A 113 -9.50 7.52 13.44
CA GLY A 113 -10.32 7.03 14.55
C GLY A 113 -9.65 5.92 15.36
N PRO A 114 -9.93 5.85 16.67
CA PRO A 114 -9.26 4.93 17.60
C PRO A 114 -9.54 3.43 17.34
N GLY A 115 -10.45 3.10 16.43
CA GLY A 115 -10.80 1.72 16.06
C GLY A 115 -10.27 1.27 14.69
N SER A 116 -9.34 2.00 14.08
CA SER A 116 -8.72 1.53 12.84
C SER A 116 -7.93 0.24 13.10
N VAL A 117 -8.13 -0.77 12.26
CA VAL A 117 -7.34 -2.02 12.26
C VAL A 117 -5.84 -1.73 12.17
N LEU A 118 -5.46 -0.63 11.51
CA LEU A 118 -4.07 -0.19 11.42
C LEU A 118 -3.50 0.16 12.80
N HIS A 119 -4.27 0.76 13.70
CA HIS A 119 -3.80 1.08 15.06
C HIS A 119 -3.72 -0.15 15.97
N CYS A 120 -4.48 -1.20 15.68
CA CYS A 120 -4.35 -2.48 16.36
C CYS A 120 -3.09 -3.24 15.90
N PHE A 121 -2.70 -3.07 14.64
CA PHE A 121 -1.57 -3.77 14.06
C PHE A 121 -0.24 -3.02 14.21
N PHE A 122 -0.19 -1.71 13.98
CA PHE A 122 1.04 -0.91 13.98
C PHE A 122 1.31 -0.22 15.32
N GLU A 123 2.57 -0.19 15.72
CA GLU A 123 3.02 0.42 16.97
C GLU A 123 3.69 1.77 16.75
N VAL A 124 3.81 2.51 17.85
CA VAL A 124 4.53 3.76 17.93
C VAL A 124 5.94 3.61 17.35
N ASN A 125 6.26 4.53 16.45
CA ASN A 125 7.46 4.66 15.65
C ASN A 125 7.68 3.61 14.55
N ASP A 126 6.67 2.81 14.19
CA ASP A 126 6.72 1.99 12.96
C ASP A 126 6.86 2.89 11.71
N ILE A 127 7.52 2.34 10.68
CA ILE A 127 7.91 3.07 9.48
C ILE A 127 6.92 2.83 8.36
N PHE A 128 6.43 3.93 7.79
CA PHE A 128 5.65 3.93 6.58
C PHE A 128 6.45 4.60 5.46
N ILE A 129 6.81 3.82 4.46
CA ILE A 129 7.46 4.31 3.25
C ILE A 129 6.36 4.73 2.28
N LEU A 130 6.36 6.02 1.94
CA LEU A 130 5.29 6.67 1.19
C LEU A 130 5.81 7.31 -0.10
N ASP A 131 4.94 7.39 -1.09
CA ASP A 131 5.16 8.25 -2.25
C ASP A 131 4.94 9.73 -1.93
N ARG A 132 5.51 10.61 -2.76
CA ARG A 132 5.41 12.07 -2.60
C ARG A 132 3.96 12.59 -2.57
N GLY A 133 3.03 11.86 -3.18
CA GLY A 133 1.60 12.21 -3.19
C GLY A 133 0.91 12.12 -1.82
N PHE A 134 1.58 11.52 -0.83
CA PHE A 134 1.08 11.40 0.55
C PHE A 134 1.64 12.47 1.48
N ARG A 135 2.28 13.53 0.96
CA ARG A 135 2.83 14.62 1.77
C ARG A 135 1.82 15.17 2.78
N ASP A 136 0.59 15.37 2.35
CA ASP A 136 -0.47 15.94 3.20
C ASP A 136 -1.00 14.94 4.26
N SER A 137 -0.56 13.68 4.19
CA SER A 137 -0.83 12.65 5.21
C SER A 137 0.22 12.62 6.32
N ILE A 138 1.42 13.18 6.12
CA ILE A 138 2.52 13.13 7.11
C ILE A 138 2.10 13.66 8.50
N PRO A 139 1.41 14.81 8.63
CA PRO A 139 1.00 15.29 9.95
C PRO A 139 0.10 14.31 10.71
N LEU A 140 -0.67 13.48 9.99
CA LEU A 140 -1.52 12.45 10.59
C LEU A 140 -0.70 11.23 11.06
N PHE A 141 0.39 10.88 10.38
CA PHE A 141 1.31 9.85 10.88
C PHE A 141 1.98 10.32 12.17
N GLU A 142 2.48 11.56 12.18
CA GLU A 142 3.12 12.17 13.34
C GLU A 142 2.16 12.26 14.55
N SER A 143 0.87 12.55 14.33
CA SER A 143 -0.13 12.58 15.41
C SER A 143 -0.38 11.21 16.06
N HIS A 144 -0.13 10.12 15.34
CA HIS A 144 -0.20 8.74 15.85
C HIS A 144 1.18 8.20 16.24
N VAL A 145 2.20 9.07 16.26
CA VAL A 145 3.59 8.72 16.57
C VAL A 145 4.16 7.66 15.62
N TYR A 146 3.66 7.59 14.39
CA TYR A 146 4.27 6.80 13.32
C TYR A 146 5.30 7.62 12.56
N VAL A 147 6.22 6.95 11.87
CA VAL A 147 7.19 7.66 11.03
C VAL A 147 6.90 7.48 9.56
N GLY A 148 6.43 8.56 8.92
CA GLY A 148 6.26 8.64 7.47
C GLY A 148 7.56 9.08 6.79
N VAL A 149 8.14 8.24 5.96
CA VAL A 149 9.30 8.58 5.11
C VAL A 149 8.87 8.68 3.65
N MET A 150 9.31 9.72 2.96
CA MET A 150 8.97 9.96 1.55
C MET A 150 10.15 10.60 0.80
N PRO A 151 10.18 10.53 -0.54
CA PRO A 151 11.19 11.23 -1.31
C PRO A 151 11.15 12.75 -1.08
N GLU A 152 12.34 13.34 -0.96
CA GLU A 152 12.51 14.77 -0.71
C GLU A 152 12.02 15.62 -1.87
N SER A 153 11.64 16.85 -1.53
CA SER A 153 11.19 17.83 -2.51
C SER A 153 12.23 18.92 -2.67
N LYS A 154 12.36 19.42 -3.91
CA LYS A 154 13.24 20.56 -4.16
C LYS A 154 12.74 21.75 -3.34
N THR A 155 13.67 22.44 -2.70
CA THR A 155 13.39 23.74 -2.11
C THR A 155 13.00 24.73 -3.20
N ARG A 156 12.18 25.72 -2.86
CA ARG A 156 11.71 26.72 -3.82
C ARG A 156 12.91 27.44 -4.44
N GLY A 157 12.98 27.44 -5.77
CA GLY A 157 14.10 28.04 -6.53
C GLY A 157 15.31 27.13 -6.75
N ALA A 158 15.35 25.93 -6.15
CA ALA A 158 16.43 24.97 -6.39
C ALA A 158 16.19 24.17 -7.68
N ILE A 159 17.24 24.03 -8.49
CA ILE A 159 17.20 23.23 -9.73
C ILE A 159 17.37 21.74 -9.42
N GLN A 160 18.12 21.40 -8.36
CA GLN A 160 18.45 20.03 -7.95
C GLN A 160 18.31 19.84 -6.45
N LEU A 161 18.20 18.58 -6.02
CA LEU A 161 18.28 18.20 -4.61
C LEU A 161 19.73 18.26 -4.13
N THR A 162 19.95 18.53 -2.85
CA THR A 162 21.28 18.34 -2.25
C THR A 162 21.67 16.86 -2.27
N ALA A 163 22.96 16.55 -2.13
CA ALA A 163 23.43 15.16 -2.04
C ALA A 163 22.70 14.40 -0.91
N ILE A 164 22.50 15.05 0.24
CA ILE A 164 21.79 14.47 1.38
C ILE A 164 20.31 14.19 1.03
N GLN A 165 19.61 15.16 0.46
CA GLN A 165 18.21 14.98 0.06
C GLN A 165 18.03 13.92 -1.02
N ALA A 166 18.96 13.89 -1.98
CA ALA A 166 18.97 12.89 -3.04
C ALA A 166 19.20 11.48 -2.46
N ASN A 167 20.09 11.35 -1.47
CA ASN A 167 20.33 10.08 -0.78
C ASN A 167 19.09 9.61 -0.01
N LYS A 168 18.44 10.48 0.78
CA LYS A 168 17.17 10.16 1.45
C LYS A 168 16.08 9.71 0.46
N SER A 169 15.99 10.39 -0.69
CA SER A 169 15.03 10.03 -1.74
C SER A 169 15.32 8.66 -2.38
N ARG A 170 16.61 8.32 -2.54
CA ARG A 170 17.04 7.01 -3.05
C ARG A 170 16.65 5.89 -2.10
N MET A 171 16.73 6.11 -0.79
CA MET A 171 16.32 5.11 0.21
C MET A 171 14.86 4.69 0.00
N CYS A 172 13.94 5.66 -0.10
CA CYS A 172 12.53 5.39 -0.35
C CYS A 172 12.30 4.73 -1.73
N THR A 173 13.04 5.15 -2.75
CA THR A 173 12.88 4.65 -4.12
C THR A 173 13.36 3.20 -4.28
N ILE A 174 14.41 2.80 -3.57
CA ILE A 174 14.88 1.41 -3.59
C ILE A 174 13.83 0.46 -2.98
N CYS A 175 13.20 0.87 -1.87
CA CYS A 175 12.13 0.10 -1.24
C CYS A 175 10.85 0.01 -2.09
N ARG A 176 10.64 0.93 -3.04
CA ARG A 176 9.52 0.89 -3.98
C ARG A 176 9.67 -0.22 -5.04
N TRP A 177 10.90 -0.57 -5.42
CA TRP A 177 11.14 -1.46 -6.56
C TRP A 177 10.50 -2.86 -6.43
N PRO A 178 10.63 -3.58 -5.30
CA PRO A 178 9.94 -4.87 -5.11
C PRO A 178 8.42 -4.75 -5.26
N VAL A 179 7.84 -3.67 -4.72
CA VAL A 179 6.40 -3.38 -4.79
C VAL A 179 5.98 -3.14 -6.24
N GLU A 180 6.75 -2.37 -7.02
CA GLU A 180 6.49 -2.15 -8.44
C GLU A 180 6.52 -3.44 -9.27
N ILE A 181 7.41 -4.38 -8.96
CA ILE A 181 7.46 -5.68 -9.64
C ILE A 181 6.18 -6.47 -9.38
N VAL A 182 5.77 -6.59 -8.12
CA VAL A 182 4.56 -7.35 -7.76
C VAL A 182 3.34 -6.74 -8.43
N ASN A 183 3.24 -5.42 -8.44
CA ASN A 183 2.20 -4.73 -9.18
C ASN A 183 2.26 -4.97 -10.70
N GLY A 184 3.45 -4.95 -11.28
CA GLY A 184 3.65 -5.24 -12.70
C GLY A 184 3.14 -6.63 -13.06
N ARG A 185 3.38 -7.62 -12.20
CA ARG A 185 2.84 -8.98 -12.34
C ARG A 185 1.31 -8.97 -12.26
N LEU A 186 0.73 -8.32 -11.25
CA LEU A 186 -0.73 -8.22 -11.12
C LEU A 186 -1.40 -7.60 -12.35
N LYS A 187 -0.84 -6.50 -12.88
CA LYS A 187 -1.35 -5.84 -14.09
C LYS A 187 -1.29 -6.76 -15.29
N ARG A 188 -0.16 -7.43 -15.50
CA ARG A 188 0.06 -8.35 -16.62
C ARG A 188 -0.87 -9.56 -16.55
N ASP A 189 -0.94 -10.20 -15.40
CA ASP A 189 -1.58 -11.51 -15.25
C ASP A 189 -3.10 -11.39 -15.17
N PHE A 190 -3.62 -10.34 -14.53
CA PHE A 190 -5.06 -10.11 -14.38
C PHE A 190 -5.63 -9.10 -15.39
N LYS A 191 -4.80 -8.58 -16.31
CA LYS A 191 -5.17 -7.55 -17.31
C LYS A 191 -5.91 -6.36 -16.70
N ILE A 192 -5.47 -5.96 -15.52
CA ILE A 192 -6.09 -4.85 -14.80
C ILE A 192 -5.40 -3.56 -15.22
N GLY A 193 -6.10 -2.73 -16.01
CA GLY A 193 -5.61 -1.41 -16.40
C GLY A 193 -4.79 -1.37 -17.69
N SER A 194 -5.40 -1.70 -18.83
CA SER A 194 -4.99 -1.24 -20.17
C SER A 194 -5.72 0.03 -20.55
#